data_AF-A0A0M3J5D1-F1
#
_entry.id   AF-A0A0M3J5D1-F1
#
_cell.length_a   1.000
_cell.length_b   1.000
_cell.length_c   1.000
_cell.angle_alpha   90.00
_cell.angle_beta   90.00
_cell.angle_gamma   90.00
#
_symmetry.space_group_name_H-M   'P 1'
#
loop_
_entity.id
_entity.type
_entity.pdbx_description
1 polymer ?
#
loop_
_entity_poly.entity_id
_entity_poly.type
_entity_poly.pdbx_seq_one_letter_code
_entity_poly.pdbx_strand_id
1 'polypeptide(L)' 'MDYALELFYRESWRDERLKYNRTHFKNKTEIALHESYTNFLWHPDTFMPNAIASKNPQKQSISHRSLLRFHS' A
#
# COMPACT_ATOMS: atom_id res chain seq x y z
N MET A 1 -18.32 10.04 -19.04
CA MET A 1 -19.32 9.94 -17.96
C MET A 1 -18.49 9.75 -16.71
N ASP A 2 -18.46 10.76 -15.86
CA ASP A 2 -17.45 10.88 -14.79
C ASP A 2 -18.18 10.94 -13.45
N TYR A 3 -17.57 10.37 -12.42
CA TYR A 3 -18.16 10.28 -11.07
C TYR A 3 -17.08 10.36 -10.00
N ALA A 4 -17.48 10.71 -8.78
CA ALA A 4 -16.59 10.78 -7.62
C ALA A 4 -16.88 9.63 -6.66
N LEU A 5 -15.82 9.08 -6.05
CA LEU A 5 -15.89 8.03 -5.04
C LEU A 5 -14.98 8.38 -3.86
N GLU A 6 -15.42 8.03 -2.66
CA GLU A 6 -14.62 8.00 -1.45
C GLU A 6 -14.67 6.57 -0.89
N LEU A 7 -13.51 5.95 -0.65
CA LEU A 7 -13.43 4.55 -0.24
C LEU A 7 -12.25 4.28 0.67
N PHE A 8 -12.41 3.29 1.55
CA PHE A 8 -11.32 2.69 2.30
C PHE A 8 -10.80 1.47 1.55
N TYR A 9 -9.58 1.58 1.01
CA TYR A 9 -8.94 0.49 0.27
C TYR A 9 -8.14 -0.40 1.23
N ARG A 10 -8.43 -1.71 1.26
CA ARG A 10 -7.76 -2.69 2.13
C ARG A 10 -7.18 -3.82 1.28
N GLU A 11 -5.91 -4.13 1.50
CA GLU A 11 -5.21 -5.21 0.81
C GLU A 11 -4.60 -6.18 1.81
N SER A 12 -4.46 -7.44 1.39
CA SER A 12 -3.77 -8.47 2.15
C SER A 12 -3.01 -9.39 1.20
N TRP A 13 -1.75 -9.66 1.50
CA TRP A 13 -0.92 -10.63 0.78
C TRP A 13 -0.12 -11.47 1.78
N ARG A 14 0.35 -12.63 1.33
CA ARG A 14 1.21 -13.51 2.11
C ARG A 14 2.66 -13.34 1.65
N ASP A 15 3.53 -12.88 2.54
CA ASP A 15 4.98 -12.81 2.30
C ASP A 15 5.70 -13.76 3.24
N GLU A 16 6.40 -14.76 2.68
CA GLU A 16 7.11 -15.75 3.48
C GLU A 16 8.36 -15.19 4.18
N ARG A 17 8.90 -14.08 3.68
CA ARG A 17 10.08 -13.41 4.26
C ARG A 17 9.75 -12.72 5.60
N LEU A 18 8.47 -12.48 5.86
CA LEU A 18 7.96 -11.84 7.09
C LEU A 18 7.60 -12.86 8.19
N LYS A 19 7.95 -14.14 8.03
CA LYS A 19 7.82 -15.14 9.10
C LYS A 19 8.68 -14.71 10.29
N TYR A 20 8.08 -14.61 11.47
CA TYR A 20 8.76 -14.23 12.71
C TYR A 20 8.60 -15.30 13.80
N ASN A 21 9.55 -15.35 14.73
CA ASN A 21 9.45 -16.24 15.89
C ASN A 21 8.51 -15.64 16.94
N ARG A 22 7.43 -16.35 17.26
CA ARG A 22 6.39 -15.90 18.20
C ARG A 22 6.92 -15.67 19.62
N THR A 23 7.94 -16.41 20.04
CA THR A 23 8.51 -16.29 21.39
C THR A 23 9.15 -14.92 21.61
N HIS A 24 9.74 -14.32 20.57
CA HIS A 24 10.35 -12.99 20.64
C HIS A 24 9.31 -11.86 20.78
N PHE A 25 8.04 -12.14 20.46
CA PHE A 25 6.95 -11.17 20.46
C PHE A 25 5.85 -11.52 21.48
N LYS A 26 6.23 -12.12 22.62
CA LYS A 26 5.29 -12.49 23.70
C LYS A 26 4.14 -13.38 23.20
N ASN A 27 4.43 -14.28 22.26
CA ASN A 27 3.48 -15.21 21.64
C ASN A 27 2.30 -14.58 20.87
N LYS A 28 2.40 -13.29 20.50
CA LYS A 28 1.40 -12.61 19.67
C LYS A 28 1.23 -13.29 18.30
N THR A 29 -0.02 -13.48 17.90
CA THR A 29 -0.41 -13.97 16.56
C THR A 29 -0.34 -12.87 15.50
N GLU A 30 -0.44 -11.61 15.93
CA GLU A 30 -0.47 -10.45 15.05
C GLU A 30 0.42 -9.33 15.60
N ILE A 31 1.10 -8.64 14.69
CA ILE A 31 1.94 -7.49 15.00
C ILE A 31 1.32 -6.28 14.30
N ALA A 32 0.75 -5.37 15.10
CA ALA A 32 0.33 -4.06 14.60
C ALA A 32 1.56 -3.17 14.43
N LEU A 33 1.77 -2.67 13.21
CA LEU A 33 2.85 -1.76 12.87
C LEU A 33 2.32 -0.35 12.66
N HIS A 34 3.14 0.64 12.99
CA HIS A 34 2.87 2.04 12.64
C HIS A 34 3.11 2.26 11.13
N GLU A 35 2.40 3.19 10.52
CA GLU A 35 2.47 3.51 9.08
C GLU A 35 3.87 3.89 8.57
N SER A 36 4.76 4.30 9.48
CA SER A 36 6.17 4.57 9.16
C SER A 36 6.91 3.34 8.63
N TYR A 37 6.43 2.14 8.94
CA TYR A 37 7.06 0.88 8.52
C TYR A 37 6.72 0.46 7.10
N THR A 38 5.70 1.06 6.47
CA THR A 38 5.24 0.67 5.13
C THR A 38 6.36 0.79 4.09
N ASN A 39 7.22 1.79 4.20
CA ASN A 39 8.34 2.01 3.26
C ASN A 39 9.44 0.94 3.34
N PHE A 40 9.44 0.09 4.37
CA PHE A 40 10.45 -0.97 4.55
C PHE A 40 9.91 -2.36 4.17
N LEU A 41 8.61 -2.47 3.90
CA LEU A 41 7.97 -3.69 3.49
C LEU A 41 7.67 -3.63 2.00
N TRP A 42 7.82 -4.75 1.31
CA TRP A 42 7.29 -4.86 -0.02
C TRP A 42 5.76 -4.87 0.05
N HIS A 43 5.13 -4.04 -0.76
CA HIS A 43 3.69 -3.99 -0.95
C HIS A 43 3.38 -3.99 -2.46
N PRO A 44 2.23 -4.52 -2.90
CA PRO A 44 1.84 -4.49 -4.30
C PRO A 44 1.73 -3.05 -4.82
N ASP A 45 1.99 -2.88 -6.11
CA ASP A 45 1.92 -1.62 -6.85
C ASP A 45 0.52 -1.40 -7.45
N THR A 46 -0.51 -1.55 -6.61
CA THR A 46 -1.90 -1.45 -7.08
C THR A 46 -2.27 -0.05 -7.52
N PHE A 47 -2.86 0.06 -8.72
CA PHE A 47 -3.30 1.32 -9.31
C PHE A 47 -4.72 1.22 -9.87
N MET A 48 -5.39 2.37 -9.99
CA MET A 48 -6.74 2.48 -10.55
C MET A 48 -6.65 2.99 -12.01
N PRO A 49 -6.79 2.13 -13.04
CA PRO A 49 -6.54 2.50 -14.44
C PRO A 49 -7.52 3.56 -14.98
N ASN A 50 -8.74 3.62 -14.43
CA ASN A 50 -9.79 4.53 -14.89
C ASN A 50 -9.87 5.81 -14.05
N ALA A 51 -8.90 6.05 -13.15
CA ALA A 51 -8.88 7.26 -12.34
C ALA A 51 -8.43 8.47 -13.16
N ILE A 52 -9.35 9.41 -13.39
CA ILE A 52 -9.09 10.65 -14.15
C ILE A 52 -8.29 11.65 -13.28
N ALA A 53 -8.61 11.74 -11.98
CA ALA A 53 -7.88 12.51 -10.99
C ALA A 53 -8.11 11.94 -9.58
N SER A 54 -7.06 11.87 -8.76
CA SER A 54 -7.17 11.60 -7.32
C SER A 54 -7.00 12.92 -6.56
N LYS A 55 -8.02 13.34 -5.80
CA LYS A 55 -7.91 14.51 -4.92
C LYS A 55 -7.18 14.08 -3.64
N ASN A 56 -6.05 14.74 -3.34
CA ASN A 56 -5.24 14.49 -2.15
C ASN A 56 -4.82 13.01 -1.98
N PRO A 57 -3.96 12.48 -2.86
CA PRO A 57 -3.34 11.19 -2.60
C PRO A 57 -2.67 11.22 -1.23
N GLN A 58 -3.00 10.27 -0.34
CA GLN A 58 -2.17 9.99 0.83
C GLN A 58 -0.71 9.83 0.37
N LYS A 59 0.25 10.16 1.24
CA LYS A 59 1.68 10.22 0.90
C LYS A 59 2.25 8.92 0.28
N GLN A 60 1.57 7.79 0.49
CA GLN A 60 1.89 6.46 -0.06
C GLN A 60 0.98 6.03 -1.22
N SER A 61 -0.07 6.78 -1.54
CA SER A 61 -0.91 6.52 -2.70
C SER A 61 -0.27 7.13 -3.94
N ILE A 62 0.14 6.25 -4.86
CA ILE A 62 0.74 6.66 -6.13
C ILE A 62 -0.40 6.92 -7.11
N SER A 63 -0.49 8.14 -7.63
CA SER A 63 -1.36 8.44 -8.77
C SER A 63 -0.56 8.42 -10.08
N HIS A 64 -1.21 7.93 -11.14
CA HIS A 64 -0.71 7.53 -12.46
C HIS A 64 0.35 8.42 -13.15
N ARG A 65 0.51 9.70 -12.79
CA ARG A 65 1.43 10.61 -13.49
C ARG A 65 2.91 10.47 -13.14
N SER A 66 3.27 9.85 -12.01
CA SER A 66 4.68 9.73 -11.60
C SER A 66 5.39 8.51 -12.19
N LEU A 67 4.69 7.39 -12.42
CA LEU A 67 5.27 6.14 -12.90
C LEU A 67 5.42 6.05 -14.43
N LEU A 68 4.74 6.91 -15.20
CA LEU A 68 4.79 6.90 -16.66
C LEU A 68 5.93 7.72 -17.27
N ARG A 69 6.79 8.37 -16.47
CA ARG A 69 7.95 9.10 -16.99
C ARG A 69 9.15 8.17 -17.13
N PHE A 70 9.16 7.35 -18.19
CA PHE A 70 10.44 6.85 -18.71
C PHE A 70 11.28 8.07 -19.11
N HIS A 71 12.39 8.31 -18.40
CA HIS A 71 13.40 9.25 -18.88
C HIS A 71 14.17 8.53 -19.99
N SER A 72 13.88 8.90 -21.24
CA SER A 72 14.76 8.62 -22.39
C SER A 72 15.95 9.55 -22.37
#